data_AF-A0A2V9BSS6-F1
#
_entry.id   AF-A0A2V9BSS6-F1
#
_cell.length_a   1.000
_cell.length_b   1.000
_cell.length_c   1.000
_cell.angle_alpha   90.00
_cell.angle_beta   90.00
_cell.angle_gamma   90.00
#
_symmetry.space_group_name_H-M   'P 1'
#
loop_
_entity.id
_entity.type
_entity.pdbx_description
1 polymer ?
#
loop_
_entity_poly.entity_id
_entity_poly.type
_entity_poly.pdbx_seq_one_letter_code
_entity_poly.pdbx_strand_id
1 'polypeptide(L)'
;MVIRAQQFRRLLLATLVFFCAAGCVRREGRNSDCEWPPERAAGPATAQHLSEDAEFAEDLAIRYSDVHHGLRTPYYVSGEDYASNRDRCIARLFGEIAKQHSVPIESVYGSLGQNRAYIDLAINLPFALLYCLVTAVVARAIWRRYPPAESGWLPGATMILFLSLAFSVAFIMVGDLWARIAETYRVGNDHMSYRADRLLWARHLTALFSAAFATFLLTAAEVARRILGKTQD
;
A
#
# COMPACT_ATOMS: atom_id res chain seq x y z
N MET A 1 -31.19 9.85 11.57
CA MET A 1 -30.03 8.99 11.88
C MET A 1 -29.87 7.85 10.84
N VAL A 2 -30.95 7.25 10.35
CA VAL A 2 -30.97 6.17 9.34
C VAL A 2 -30.33 6.54 7.98
N ILE A 3 -30.53 7.78 7.51
CA ILE A 3 -29.99 8.26 6.23
C ILE A 3 -28.45 8.33 6.24
N ARG A 4 -27.84 8.71 7.38
CA ARG A 4 -26.37 8.73 7.56
C ARG A 4 -25.77 7.33 7.56
N ALA A 5 -26.45 6.35 8.17
CA ALA A 5 -25.97 4.97 8.21
C ALA A 5 -26.06 4.29 6.83
N GLN A 6 -27.11 4.56 6.05
CA GLN A 6 -27.22 4.06 4.67
C GLN A 6 -26.19 4.68 3.73
N GLN A 7 -25.91 5.98 3.85
CA GLN A 7 -24.85 6.62 3.07
C GLN A 7 -23.47 6.06 3.43
N PHE A 8 -23.19 5.86 4.73
CA PHE A 8 -21.94 5.25 5.18
C PHE A 8 -21.78 3.81 4.68
N ARG A 9 -22.85 3.01 4.72
CA ARG A 9 -22.86 1.63 4.22
C ARG A 9 -22.66 1.56 2.71
N ARG A 10 -23.27 2.47 1.94
CA ARG A 10 -23.07 2.58 0.48
C ARG A 10 -21.65 3.02 0.13
N LEU A 11 -21.09 3.95 0.90
CA LEU A 11 -19.70 4.37 0.74
C LEU A 11 -18.76 3.18 0.97
N LEU A 12 -18.94 2.47 2.10
CA LEU A 12 -18.10 1.33 2.50
C LEU A 12 -18.16 0.16 1.51
N LEU A 13 -19.35 -0.12 0.97
CA LEU A 13 -19.54 -1.10 -0.13
C LEU A 13 -18.88 -0.64 -1.43
N ALA A 14 -18.99 0.63 -1.79
CA ALA A 14 -18.32 1.17 -2.97
C ALA A 14 -16.79 1.12 -2.82
N THR A 15 -16.26 1.40 -1.62
CA THR A 15 -14.82 1.25 -1.35
C THR A 15 -14.39 -0.20 -1.46
N LEU A 16 -15.14 -1.14 -0.89
CA LEU A 16 -14.86 -2.59 -1.00
C LEU A 16 -14.87 -3.08 -2.45
N VAL A 17 -15.86 -2.67 -3.26
CA VAL A 17 -15.93 -3.01 -4.69
C VAL A 17 -14.76 -2.40 -5.46
N PHE A 18 -14.38 -1.16 -5.15
CA PHE A 18 -13.21 -0.50 -5.74
C PHE A 18 -11.89 -1.20 -5.38
N PHE A 19 -11.73 -1.65 -4.12
CA PHE A 19 -10.61 -2.47 -3.69
C PHE A 19 -10.52 -3.81 -4.43
N CYS A 20 -11.66 -4.46 -4.69
CA CYS A 20 -11.70 -5.72 -5.44
C CYS A 20 -11.40 -5.54 -6.94
N ALA A 21 -11.77 -4.41 -7.54
CA ALA A 21 -11.65 -4.17 -8.97
C ALA A 21 -10.30 -3.56 -9.40
N ALA A 22 -9.65 -2.77 -8.55
CA ALA A 22 -8.49 -1.96 -8.96
C ALA A 22 -7.12 -2.68 -8.86
N GLY A 23 -7.07 -3.92 -8.37
CA GLY A 23 -5.81 -4.52 -7.94
C GLY A 23 -5.34 -5.77 -8.66
N CYS A 24 -6.23 -6.69 -9.03
CA CYS A 24 -5.83 -8.07 -9.29
C CYS A 24 -4.76 -8.19 -10.40
N VAL A 25 -3.58 -8.71 -10.04
CA VAL A 25 -2.60 -9.19 -11.02
C VAL A 25 -3.20 -10.38 -11.76
N ARG A 26 -2.84 -10.54 -13.03
CA ARG A 26 -3.12 -11.73 -13.83
C ARG A 26 -3.00 -13.01 -12.98
N ARG A 27 -4.05 -13.82 -13.01
CA ARG A 27 -4.10 -15.14 -12.35
C ARG A 27 -3.92 -16.30 -13.32
N GLU A 28 -4.34 -16.09 -14.57
CA GLU A 28 -4.22 -17.10 -15.62
C GLU A 28 -2.75 -17.32 -15.99
N GLY A 29 -2.33 -18.59 -16.06
CA GLY A 29 -0.97 -18.97 -16.42
C GLY A 29 0.03 -19.00 -15.25
N ARG A 30 -0.43 -18.83 -14.00
CA ARG A 30 0.43 -19.01 -12.83
C ARG A 30 0.95 -20.44 -12.76
N ASN A 31 2.25 -20.54 -12.53
CA ASN A 31 2.98 -21.80 -12.34
C ASN A 31 4.13 -21.57 -11.36
N SER A 32 4.81 -22.65 -10.99
CA SER A 32 6.01 -22.63 -10.16
C SER A 32 7.22 -23.20 -10.90
N ASP A 33 7.17 -23.28 -12.23
CA ASP A 33 8.15 -24.02 -13.05
C ASP A 33 9.11 -23.07 -13.80
N CYS A 34 9.03 -21.78 -13.51
CA CYS A 34 9.78 -20.73 -14.20
C CYS A 34 9.50 -20.68 -15.72
N GLU A 35 8.22 -20.77 -16.08
CA GLU A 35 7.78 -20.75 -17.47
C GLU A 35 6.85 -19.56 -17.75
N TRP A 36 7.10 -18.86 -18.85
CA TRP A 36 6.22 -17.79 -19.30
C TRP A 36 5.00 -18.39 -19.98
N PRO A 37 3.76 -18.14 -19.48
CA PRO A 37 2.58 -18.74 -20.06
C PRO A 37 2.22 -18.09 -21.40
N PRO A 38 1.63 -18.84 -22.34
CA PRO A 38 1.18 -18.28 -23.60
C PRO A 38 0.11 -17.19 -23.38
N GLU A 39 0.30 -16.04 -24.01
CA GLU A 39 -0.70 -14.96 -24.04
C GLU A 39 -1.68 -15.14 -25.19
N ARG A 40 -2.99 -14.96 -24.89
CA ARG A 40 -4.05 -15.10 -25.90
C ARG A 40 -4.06 -13.96 -26.93
N ALA A 41 -3.47 -12.82 -26.61
CA ALA A 41 -3.19 -11.73 -27.54
C ALA A 41 -2.16 -10.79 -26.89
N ALA A 42 -0.93 -10.77 -27.40
CA ALA A 42 0.05 -9.74 -27.02
C ALA A 42 -0.50 -8.40 -27.54
N GLY A 43 -1.21 -7.68 -26.67
CA GLY A 43 -1.59 -6.29 -26.93
C GLY A 43 -0.35 -5.41 -27.10
N PRO A 44 -0.50 -4.16 -27.55
CA PRO A 44 0.64 -3.25 -27.65
C PRO A 44 1.39 -3.16 -26.31
N ALA A 45 2.72 -3.14 -26.38
CA ALA A 45 3.65 -3.02 -25.25
C ALA A 45 3.59 -1.62 -24.62
N THR A 46 2.42 -1.24 -24.12
CA THR A 46 2.27 -0.01 -23.35
C THR A 46 3.08 -0.10 -22.06
N ALA A 47 3.49 1.04 -21.52
CA ALA A 47 4.25 1.08 -20.27
C ALA A 47 3.50 0.40 -19.09
N GLN A 48 2.17 0.42 -19.13
CA GLN A 48 1.35 -0.30 -18.15
C GLN A 48 1.42 -1.81 -18.36
N HIS A 49 1.17 -2.29 -19.59
CA HIS A 49 1.23 -3.72 -19.92
C HIS A 49 2.61 -4.31 -19.58
N LEU A 50 3.69 -3.63 -19.97
CA LEU A 50 5.05 -4.11 -19.69
C LEU A 50 5.33 -4.22 -18.18
N SER A 51 4.84 -3.26 -17.40
CA SER A 51 4.94 -3.31 -15.93
C SER A 51 4.12 -4.45 -15.33
N GLU A 52 2.91 -4.71 -15.86
CA GLU A 52 2.06 -5.81 -15.41
C GLU A 52 2.70 -7.17 -15.70
N ASP A 53 3.30 -7.34 -16.88
CA ASP A 53 4.05 -8.54 -17.25
C ASP A 53 5.30 -8.74 -16.39
N ALA A 54 6.08 -7.68 -16.16
CA ALA A 54 7.25 -7.72 -15.30
C ALA A 54 6.87 -8.09 -13.85
N GLU A 55 5.79 -7.52 -13.31
CA GLU A 55 5.29 -7.87 -11.99
C GLU A 55 4.76 -9.31 -11.91
N PHE A 56 4.17 -9.81 -12.99
CA PHE A 56 3.70 -11.19 -13.07
C PHE A 56 4.86 -12.18 -13.15
N ALA A 57 5.88 -11.91 -13.98
CA ALA A 57 7.11 -12.69 -14.04
C ALA A 57 7.86 -12.71 -12.71
N GLU A 58 7.92 -11.59 -12.00
CA GLU A 58 8.48 -11.56 -10.64
C GLU A 58 7.71 -12.50 -9.69
N ASP A 59 6.37 -12.52 -9.74
CA ASP A 59 5.57 -13.45 -8.92
C ASP A 59 5.87 -14.92 -9.26
N LEU A 60 5.96 -15.26 -10.55
CA LEU A 60 6.33 -16.61 -10.99
C LEU A 60 7.72 -17.02 -10.49
N ALA A 61 8.70 -16.12 -10.56
CA ALA A 61 10.05 -16.38 -10.10
C ALA A 61 10.13 -16.57 -8.58
N ILE A 62 9.36 -15.79 -7.81
CA ILE A 62 9.25 -15.98 -6.35
C ILE A 62 8.64 -17.35 -6.05
N ARG A 63 7.54 -17.73 -6.72
CA ARG A 63 6.90 -19.04 -6.54
C ARG A 63 7.83 -20.21 -6.89
N TYR A 64 8.56 -20.10 -8.00
CA TYR A 64 9.57 -21.07 -8.39
C TYR A 64 10.60 -21.26 -7.28
N SER A 65 11.19 -20.17 -6.78
CA SER A 65 12.17 -20.26 -5.70
C SER A 65 11.55 -20.75 -4.39
N ASP A 66 10.30 -20.41 -4.07
CA ASP A 66 9.62 -20.91 -2.87
C ASP A 66 9.43 -22.43 -2.89
N VAL A 67 9.09 -22.99 -4.06
CA VAL A 67 8.83 -24.43 -4.23
C VAL A 67 10.13 -25.24 -4.34
N HIS A 68 11.15 -24.70 -5.01
CA HIS A 68 12.37 -25.46 -5.33
C HIS A 68 13.57 -25.13 -4.46
N HIS A 69 13.59 -23.95 -3.84
CA HIS A 69 14.74 -23.44 -3.07
C HIS A 69 14.33 -22.78 -1.76
N GLY A 70 13.06 -22.90 -1.34
CA GLY A 70 12.50 -22.18 -0.21
C GLY A 70 12.81 -22.85 1.13
N LEU A 71 12.91 -22.05 2.19
CA LEU A 71 13.24 -22.48 3.58
C LEU A 71 12.40 -23.64 4.12
N ARG A 72 11.21 -23.87 3.58
CA ARG A 72 10.26 -24.92 4.02
C ARG A 72 10.30 -26.17 3.14
N THR A 73 11.33 -26.31 2.31
CA THR A 73 11.50 -27.43 1.38
C THR A 73 12.71 -28.27 1.77
N PRO A 74 12.76 -29.57 1.41
CA PRO A 74 13.95 -30.39 1.60
C PRO A 74 15.13 -29.97 0.70
N TYR A 75 14.89 -29.05 -0.24
CA TYR A 75 15.85 -28.58 -1.23
C TYR A 75 16.51 -27.24 -0.86
N TYR A 76 16.15 -26.66 0.30
CA TYR A 76 16.76 -25.42 0.78
C TYR A 76 18.26 -25.60 1.04
N VAL A 77 19.08 -24.79 0.37
CA VAL A 77 20.53 -24.76 0.58
C VAL A 77 20.91 -23.52 1.40
N SER A 78 20.59 -22.33 0.90
CA SER A 78 20.88 -21.05 1.57
C SER A 78 19.99 -19.93 1.02
N GLY A 79 19.95 -18.78 1.70
CA GLY A 79 19.25 -17.59 1.20
C GLY A 79 19.87 -17.04 -0.08
N GLU A 80 21.19 -17.23 -0.25
CA GLU A 80 21.92 -16.86 -1.48
C GLU A 80 21.54 -17.76 -2.65
N ASP A 81 21.42 -19.09 -2.43
CA ASP A 81 20.95 -20.02 -3.46
C ASP A 81 19.51 -19.69 -3.87
N TYR A 82 18.62 -19.44 -2.90
CA TYR A 82 17.26 -18.99 -3.16
C TYR A 82 17.22 -17.73 -4.03
N ALA A 83 18.00 -16.71 -3.67
CA ALA A 83 18.05 -15.44 -4.39
C ALA A 83 18.63 -15.62 -5.80
N SER A 84 19.71 -16.39 -5.93
CA SER A 84 20.36 -16.67 -7.21
C SER A 84 19.43 -17.42 -8.19
N ASN A 85 18.67 -18.40 -7.71
CA ASN A 85 17.69 -19.13 -8.53
C ASN A 85 16.49 -18.25 -8.92
N ARG A 86 16.02 -17.39 -8.00
CA ARG A 86 14.96 -16.42 -8.28
C ARG A 86 15.39 -15.47 -9.39
N ASP A 87 16.59 -14.91 -9.28
CA ASP A 87 17.08 -13.89 -10.20
C ASP A 87 17.39 -14.48 -11.59
N ARG A 88 17.89 -15.73 -11.64
CA ARG A 88 17.97 -16.50 -12.90
C ARG A 88 16.61 -16.69 -13.54
N CYS A 89 15.59 -17.03 -12.75
CA CYS A 89 14.24 -17.19 -13.26
C CYS A 89 13.68 -15.88 -13.81
N ILE A 90 13.85 -14.77 -13.09
CA ILE A 90 13.46 -13.44 -13.55
C ILE A 90 14.12 -13.11 -14.89
N ALA A 91 15.44 -13.29 -15.00
CA ALA A 91 16.17 -13.00 -16.24
C ALA A 91 15.63 -13.80 -17.43
N ARG A 92 15.31 -15.08 -17.22
CA ARG A 92 14.68 -15.93 -18.24
C ARG A 92 13.31 -15.41 -18.65
N LEU A 93 12.43 -15.16 -17.69
CA LEU A 93 11.06 -14.70 -17.95
C LEU A 93 11.04 -13.31 -18.60
N PHE A 94 11.89 -12.40 -18.16
CA PHE A 94 12.02 -11.06 -18.75
C PHE A 94 12.58 -11.14 -20.18
N GLY A 95 13.47 -12.09 -20.47
CA GLY A 95 13.92 -12.37 -21.82
C GLY A 95 12.79 -12.83 -22.75
N GLU A 96 11.87 -13.65 -22.27
CA GLU A 96 10.69 -14.07 -23.05
C GLU A 96 9.71 -12.90 -23.28
N ILE A 97 9.42 -12.10 -22.25
CA ILE A 97 8.61 -10.87 -22.37
C ILE A 97 9.24 -9.91 -23.41
N ALA A 98 10.55 -9.69 -23.32
CA ALA A 98 11.28 -8.81 -24.24
C ALA A 98 11.16 -9.27 -25.69
N LYS A 99 11.32 -10.57 -25.96
CA LYS A 99 11.13 -11.16 -27.29
C LYS A 99 9.69 -11.01 -27.78
N GLN A 100 8.72 -11.32 -26.92
CA GLN A 100 7.29 -11.29 -27.25
C GLN A 100 6.84 -9.88 -27.65
N HIS A 101 7.32 -8.86 -26.93
CA HIS A 101 6.97 -7.46 -27.16
C HIS A 101 7.93 -6.73 -28.10
N SER A 102 9.00 -7.39 -28.57
CA SER A 102 10.06 -6.80 -29.40
C SER A 102 10.68 -5.53 -28.79
N VAL A 103 10.94 -5.56 -27.49
CA VAL A 103 11.57 -4.47 -26.73
C VAL A 103 12.92 -4.91 -26.14
N PRO A 104 13.84 -3.96 -25.84
CA PRO A 104 15.06 -4.29 -25.09
C PRO A 104 14.72 -4.86 -23.71
N ILE A 105 15.49 -5.84 -23.24
CA ILE A 105 15.25 -6.48 -21.93
C ILE A 105 15.37 -5.47 -20.77
N GLU A 106 16.20 -4.44 -20.93
CA GLU A 106 16.36 -3.34 -19.99
C GLU A 106 15.06 -2.56 -19.81
N SER A 107 14.21 -2.51 -20.84
CA SER A 107 12.88 -1.89 -20.76
C SER A 107 11.94 -2.70 -19.86
N VAL A 108 12.04 -4.03 -19.90
CA VAL A 108 11.28 -4.92 -19.01
C VAL A 108 11.74 -4.72 -17.56
N TYR A 109 13.06 -4.74 -17.31
CA TYR A 109 13.60 -4.45 -15.98
C TYR A 109 13.19 -3.07 -15.47
N GLY A 110 13.30 -2.04 -16.30
CA GLY A 110 12.93 -0.67 -15.96
C GLY A 110 11.43 -0.48 -15.72
N SER A 111 10.59 -1.36 -16.27
CA SER A 111 9.14 -1.32 -16.09
C SER A 111 8.67 -1.91 -14.76
N LEU A 112 9.51 -2.68 -14.05
CA LEU A 112 9.10 -3.36 -12.83
C LEU A 112 8.62 -2.37 -11.76
N GLY A 113 7.34 -2.48 -11.40
CA GLY A 113 6.70 -1.64 -10.40
C GLY A 113 6.43 -0.19 -10.86
N GLN A 114 6.47 0.07 -12.16
CA GLN A 114 6.09 1.36 -12.72
C GLN A 114 4.56 1.50 -12.85
N ASN A 115 4.08 2.73 -13.07
CA ASN A 115 2.66 3.01 -13.29
C ASN A 115 1.70 2.54 -12.18
N ARG A 116 2.22 2.27 -10.97
CA ARG A 116 1.44 1.81 -9.81
C ARG A 116 0.64 2.90 -9.10
N ALA A 117 0.74 4.16 -9.53
CA ALA A 117 0.12 5.29 -8.84
C ALA A 117 -1.38 5.11 -8.60
N TYR A 118 -2.11 4.51 -9.56
CA TYR A 118 -3.54 4.24 -9.40
C TYR A 118 -3.81 3.14 -8.37
N ILE A 119 -2.97 2.09 -8.34
CA ILE A 119 -3.03 1.00 -7.36
C ILE A 119 -2.73 1.55 -5.96
N ASP A 120 -1.65 2.30 -5.83
CA ASP A 120 -1.24 2.91 -4.57
C ASP A 120 -2.31 3.88 -4.06
N LEU A 121 -2.90 4.70 -4.94
CA LEU A 121 -4.00 5.57 -4.56
C LEU A 121 -5.20 4.76 -4.10
N ALA A 122 -5.58 3.71 -4.83
CA ALA A 122 -6.72 2.88 -4.48
C ALA A 122 -6.53 2.15 -3.15
N ILE A 123 -5.32 1.65 -2.89
CA ILE A 123 -4.98 0.94 -1.66
C ILE A 123 -4.95 1.88 -0.46
N ASN A 124 -4.36 3.07 -0.61
CA ASN A 124 -3.99 3.92 0.51
C ASN A 124 -4.97 5.06 0.80
N LEU A 125 -5.75 5.52 -0.18
CA LEU A 125 -6.71 6.61 0.03
C LEU A 125 -7.72 6.31 1.14
N PRO A 126 -8.35 5.12 1.23
CA PRO A 126 -9.31 4.84 2.30
C PRO A 126 -8.66 4.83 3.68
N PHE A 127 -7.40 4.38 3.77
CA PHE A 127 -6.63 4.40 5.00
C PHE A 127 -6.29 5.84 5.45
N ALA A 128 -5.89 6.70 4.50
CA ALA A 128 -5.66 8.12 4.77
C ALA A 128 -6.94 8.85 5.22
N LEU A 129 -8.07 8.57 4.59
CA LEU A 129 -9.37 9.14 4.99
C LEU A 129 -9.79 8.70 6.39
N LEU A 130 -9.56 7.43 6.74
CA LEU A 130 -9.81 6.91 8.08
C LEU A 130 -8.95 7.63 9.12
N TYR A 131 -7.67 7.87 8.82
CA TYR A 131 -6.79 8.63 9.70
C TYR A 131 -7.30 10.04 9.95
N CYS A 132 -7.68 10.79 8.89
CA CYS A 132 -8.26 12.12 9.02
C CYS A 132 -9.53 12.14 9.89
N LEU A 133 -10.36 11.09 9.81
CA LEU A 133 -11.53 10.96 10.67
C LEU A 133 -11.12 10.74 12.14
N VAL A 134 -10.18 9.84 12.39
CA VAL A 134 -9.67 9.53 13.74
C VAL A 134 -9.05 10.76 14.37
N THR A 135 -8.20 11.49 13.66
CA THR A 135 -7.56 12.72 14.17
C THR A 135 -8.61 13.78 14.53
N ALA A 136 -9.65 13.96 13.71
CA ALA A 136 -10.73 14.91 14.00
C ALA A 136 -11.54 14.52 15.25
N VAL A 137 -11.81 13.23 15.44
CA VAL A 137 -12.53 12.71 16.63
C VAL A 137 -11.67 12.90 17.89
N VAL A 138 -10.40 12.51 17.84
CA VAL A 138 -9.47 12.60 18.97
C VAL A 138 -9.22 14.06 19.35
N ALA A 139 -8.94 14.93 18.37
CA ALA A 139 -8.76 16.36 18.62
C ALA A 139 -9.99 16.99 19.28
N ARG A 140 -11.19 16.65 18.82
CA ARG A 140 -12.44 17.13 19.44
C ARG A 140 -12.60 16.62 20.86
N ALA A 141 -12.25 15.37 21.14
CA ALA A 141 -12.31 14.82 22.48
C ALA A 141 -11.34 15.57 23.42
N ILE A 142 -10.12 15.86 22.97
CA ILE A 142 -9.11 16.59 23.75
C ILE A 142 -9.59 17.99 24.07
N TRP A 143 -10.05 18.77 23.07
CA TRP A 143 -10.51 20.14 23.31
C TRP A 143 -11.80 20.23 24.13
N ARG A 144 -12.62 19.18 24.15
CA ARG A 144 -13.75 19.08 25.08
C ARG A 144 -13.33 18.73 26.50
N ARG A 145 -12.27 17.93 26.64
CA ARG A 145 -11.74 17.52 27.95
C ARG A 145 -10.93 18.63 28.62
N TYR A 146 -10.25 19.44 27.81
CA TYR A 146 -9.46 20.60 28.20
C TYR A 146 -9.93 21.84 27.43
N PRO A 147 -11.08 22.42 27.79
CA PRO A 147 -11.58 23.62 27.14
C PRO A 147 -10.60 24.78 27.34
N PRO A 148 -10.14 25.47 26.28
CA PRO A 148 -9.17 26.56 26.43
C PRO A 148 -9.66 27.71 27.32
N ALA A 149 -10.97 27.96 27.36
CA ALA A 149 -11.57 29.01 28.18
C ALA A 149 -11.47 28.74 29.69
N GLU A 150 -11.46 27.46 30.10
CA GLU A 150 -11.48 27.06 31.52
C GLU A 150 -10.10 26.59 31.99
N SER A 151 -9.43 25.78 31.17
CA SER A 151 -8.17 25.11 31.51
C SER A 151 -6.92 25.82 30.98
N GLY A 152 -7.10 26.91 30.22
CA GLY A 152 -6.05 27.47 29.38
C GLY A 152 -5.65 26.53 28.23
N TRP A 153 -4.73 26.99 27.39
CA TRP A 153 -4.32 26.24 26.19
C TRP A 153 -3.32 25.12 26.46
N LEU A 154 -2.50 25.25 27.51
CA LEU A 154 -1.31 24.44 27.71
C LEU A 154 -1.59 22.93 27.89
N PRO A 155 -2.60 22.49 28.67
CA PRO A 155 -2.89 21.07 28.83
C PRO A 155 -3.35 20.42 27.51
N GLY A 156 -4.26 21.08 26.80
CA GLY A 156 -4.77 20.59 25.51
C GLY A 156 -3.67 20.55 24.46
N ALA A 157 -2.87 21.60 24.34
CA ALA A 157 -1.76 21.67 23.38
C ALA A 157 -0.71 20.58 23.64
N THR A 158 -0.33 20.35 24.91
CA THR A 158 0.59 19.26 25.30
C THR A 158 0.03 17.90 24.88
N MET A 159 -1.25 17.63 25.14
CA MET A 159 -1.89 16.38 24.75
C MET A 159 -1.99 16.21 23.24
N ILE A 160 -2.28 17.27 22.49
CA ILE A 160 -2.27 17.26 21.02
C ILE A 160 -0.88 16.90 20.50
N LEU A 161 0.17 17.54 21.02
CA LEU A 161 1.54 17.26 20.57
C LEU A 161 1.92 15.80 20.85
N PHE A 162 1.70 15.32 22.08
CA PHE A 162 1.99 13.93 22.45
C PHE A 162 1.22 12.92 21.58
N LEU A 163 -0.10 13.11 21.43
CA LEU A 163 -0.92 12.17 20.66
C LEU A 163 -0.69 12.29 19.15
N SER A 164 -0.33 13.46 18.62
CA SER A 164 0.05 13.59 17.22
C SER A 164 1.27 12.73 16.88
N LEU A 165 2.29 12.67 17.76
CA LEU A 165 3.43 11.77 17.60
C LEU A 165 3.00 10.31 17.70
N ALA A 166 2.29 9.93 18.77
CA ALA A 166 1.86 8.56 19.01
C ALA A 166 1.01 8.00 17.86
N PHE A 167 0.01 8.77 17.41
CA PHE A 167 -0.86 8.37 16.30
C PHE A 167 -0.12 8.38 14.96
N SER A 168 0.88 9.22 14.74
CA SER A 168 1.69 9.18 13.51
C SER A 168 2.56 7.93 13.44
N VAL A 169 3.19 7.54 14.56
CA VAL A 169 3.92 6.25 14.64
C VAL A 169 2.98 5.08 14.38
N ALA A 170 1.84 5.04 15.08
CA ALA A 170 0.85 3.98 14.89
C ALA A 170 0.32 3.93 13.45
N PHE A 171 0.09 5.08 12.82
CA PHE A 171 -0.36 5.18 11.44
C PHE A 171 0.64 4.58 10.46
N ILE A 172 1.94 4.83 10.66
CA ILE A 172 2.99 4.23 9.83
C ILE A 172 3.05 2.72 9.99
N MET A 173 3.01 2.22 11.24
CA MET A 173 3.07 0.78 11.51
C MET A 173 1.86 0.04 10.92
N VAL A 174 0.66 0.56 11.14
CA VAL A 174 -0.57 -0.06 10.62
C VAL A 174 -0.67 0.10 9.11
N GLY A 175 -0.21 1.23 8.56
CA GLY A 175 -0.20 1.48 7.12
C GLY A 175 0.75 0.55 6.35
N ASP A 176 1.95 0.32 6.86
CA ASP A 176 2.89 -0.64 6.28
C ASP A 176 2.30 -2.06 6.29
N LEU A 177 1.73 -2.48 7.41
CA LEU A 177 1.04 -3.77 7.53
C LEU A 177 -0.13 -3.88 6.54
N TRP A 178 -0.94 -2.82 6.42
CA TRP A 178 -2.06 -2.76 5.48
C TRP A 178 -1.60 -2.92 4.03
N ALA A 179 -0.56 -2.19 3.62
CA ALA A 179 -0.04 -2.25 2.26
C ALA A 179 0.52 -3.63 1.92
N ARG A 180 1.21 -4.27 2.86
CA ARG A 180 1.68 -5.66 2.73
C ARG A 180 0.50 -6.63 2.52
N ILE A 181 -0.52 -6.56 3.38
CA ILE A 181 -1.70 -7.42 3.26
C ILE A 181 -2.41 -7.18 1.92
N ALA A 182 -2.63 -5.93 1.53
CA ALA A 182 -3.27 -5.57 0.28
C ALA A 182 -2.48 -6.11 -0.93
N GLU A 183 -1.15 -5.95 -0.94
CA GLU A 183 -0.29 -6.47 -2.00
C GLU A 183 -0.32 -8.00 -2.07
N THR A 184 -0.29 -8.69 -0.91
CA THR A 184 -0.41 -10.15 -0.84
C THR A 184 -1.72 -10.63 -1.47
N TYR A 185 -2.86 -9.99 -1.20
CA TYR A 185 -4.13 -10.34 -1.85
C TYR A 185 -4.13 -10.00 -3.34
N ARG A 186 -3.53 -8.87 -3.71
CA ARG A 186 -3.44 -8.36 -5.08
C ARG A 186 -2.69 -9.31 -6.00
N VAL A 187 -1.52 -9.75 -5.54
CA VAL A 187 -0.64 -10.69 -6.23
C VAL A 187 -1.10 -12.13 -5.99
N GLY A 188 -1.77 -12.42 -4.87
CA GLY A 188 -2.15 -13.77 -4.46
C GLY A 188 -0.93 -14.62 -4.07
N ASN A 189 0.08 -14.00 -3.47
CA ASN A 189 1.28 -14.64 -2.95
C ASN A 189 1.62 -14.03 -1.57
N ASP A 190 1.79 -14.88 -0.57
CA ASP A 190 2.09 -14.46 0.79
C ASP A 190 3.57 -14.09 0.97
N HIS A 191 4.44 -14.52 0.04
CA HIS A 191 5.85 -14.17 0.06
C HIS A 191 6.15 -13.00 -0.90
N MET A 192 6.41 -11.82 -0.33
CA MET A 192 6.67 -10.61 -1.12
C MET A 192 8.13 -10.46 -1.58
N SER A 193 9.09 -11.09 -0.91
CA SER A 193 10.51 -10.82 -1.16
C SER A 193 10.79 -9.29 -1.19
N TYR A 194 11.63 -8.81 -2.11
CA TYR A 194 11.97 -7.38 -2.28
C TYR A 194 10.83 -6.53 -2.89
N ARG A 195 9.69 -7.12 -3.27
CA ARG A 195 8.49 -6.37 -3.66
C ARG A 195 7.99 -5.48 -2.52
N ALA A 196 8.15 -5.93 -1.27
CA ALA A 196 7.75 -5.17 -0.09
C ALA A 196 8.44 -3.80 -0.01
N ASP A 197 9.69 -3.70 -0.46
CA ASP A 197 10.47 -2.46 -0.42
C ASP A 197 10.00 -1.44 -1.47
N ARG A 198 9.26 -1.89 -2.49
CA ARG A 198 8.67 -1.02 -3.52
C ARG A 198 7.31 -0.45 -3.12
N LEU A 199 6.72 -0.90 -2.03
CA LEU A 199 5.44 -0.38 -1.54
C LEU A 199 5.59 1.07 -1.07
N LEU A 200 4.52 1.86 -1.25
CA LEU A 200 4.49 3.28 -0.92
C LEU A 200 4.98 3.59 0.50
N TRP A 201 4.63 2.76 1.49
CA TRP A 201 5.02 2.95 2.88
C TRP A 201 6.50 2.71 3.14
N ALA A 202 7.08 1.68 2.52
CA ALA A 202 8.51 1.41 2.62
C ALA A 202 9.33 2.52 1.94
N ARG A 203 8.88 3.01 0.78
CA ARG A 203 9.59 4.06 0.01
C ARG A 203 9.51 5.45 0.62
N HIS A 204 8.39 5.78 1.26
CA HIS A 204 8.07 7.16 1.68
C HIS A 204 7.82 7.29 3.18
N LEU A 205 8.38 6.40 4.00
CA LEU A 205 8.17 6.34 5.45
C LEU A 205 8.26 7.72 6.13
N THR A 206 9.35 8.46 5.89
CA THR A 206 9.56 9.77 6.52
C THR A 206 8.52 10.80 6.05
N ALA A 207 8.22 10.84 4.75
CA ALA A 207 7.25 11.78 4.20
C ALA A 207 5.84 11.51 4.72
N LEU A 208 5.45 10.24 4.81
CA LEU A 208 4.14 9.82 5.34
C LEU A 208 4.03 10.11 6.83
N PHE A 209 5.10 9.91 7.60
CA PHE A 209 5.13 10.25 9.02
C PHE A 209 4.92 11.76 9.21
N SER A 210 5.68 12.58 8.50
CA SER A 210 5.56 14.05 8.54
C SER A 210 4.16 14.50 8.11
N ALA A 211 3.60 13.91 7.05
CA ALA A 211 2.25 14.22 6.58
C ALA A 211 1.18 13.85 7.62
N ALA A 212 1.29 12.69 8.26
CA ALA A 212 0.37 12.26 9.32
C ALA A 212 0.43 13.23 10.52
N PHE A 213 1.64 13.55 10.97
CA PHE A 213 1.88 14.47 12.07
C PHE A 213 1.30 15.86 11.78
N ALA A 214 1.62 16.44 10.62
CA ALA A 214 1.09 17.72 10.19
C ALA A 214 -0.44 17.70 10.08
N THR A 215 -1.01 16.63 9.51
CA THR A 215 -2.47 16.47 9.38
C THR A 215 -3.14 16.47 10.75
N PHE A 216 -2.57 15.80 11.74
CA PHE A 216 -3.09 15.80 13.10
C PHE A 216 -3.10 17.22 13.69
N LEU A 217 -1.96 17.92 13.62
CA LEU A 217 -1.84 19.28 14.17
C LEU A 217 -2.79 20.27 13.50
N LEU A 218 -2.87 20.25 12.17
CA LEU A 218 -3.77 21.11 11.40
C LEU A 218 -5.23 20.82 11.73
N THR A 219 -5.60 19.54 11.85
CA THR A 219 -6.95 19.13 12.25
C THR A 219 -7.27 19.60 13.66
N ALA A 220 -6.32 19.50 14.59
CA ALA A 220 -6.49 19.95 15.96
C ALA A 220 -6.69 21.46 16.06
N ALA A 221 -5.89 22.24 15.32
CA ALA A 221 -6.05 23.69 15.23
C ALA A 221 -7.42 24.06 14.65
N GLU A 222 -7.84 23.40 13.57
CA GLU A 222 -9.15 23.61 12.96
C GLU A 222 -10.30 23.33 13.92
N VAL A 223 -10.23 22.22 14.65
CA VAL A 223 -11.26 21.87 15.64
C VAL A 223 -11.30 22.90 16.78
N ALA A 224 -10.16 23.37 17.27
CA ALA A 224 -10.10 24.41 18.30
C ALA A 224 -10.77 25.70 17.83
N ARG A 225 -10.45 26.17 16.61
CA ARG A 225 -11.06 27.36 16.01
C ARG A 225 -12.59 27.26 15.97
N ARG A 226 -13.12 26.10 15.54
CA ARG A 226 -14.58 25.87 15.46
C ARG A 226 -15.26 25.81 16.82
N ILE A 227 -14.58 25.33 17.86
CA ILE A 227 -15.15 25.28 19.21
C ILE A 227 -15.23 26.70 19.79
N LEU A 228 -14.17 27.49 19.63
CA LEU A 228 -14.10 28.86 20.14
C LEU A 228 -15.06 29.82 19.42
N GLY A 229 -15.20 29.67 18.10
CA GLY A 229 -16.16 30.47 17.33
C GLY A 229 -17.61 30.22 17.75
N LYS A 230 -17.95 29.02 18.23
CA LYS A 230 -19.31 28.68 18.71
C LYS A 230 -19.63 29.20 20.10
N THR A 231 -18.63 29.60 20.89
CA THR A 231 -18.83 30.16 22.23
C THR A 231 -19.04 31.68 22.22
N GLN A 232 -18.95 32.33 21.06
CA GLN A 232 -19.14 33.78 20.91
C GLN A 232 -20.52 34.17 20.35
N ASP A 233 -21.33 33.19 19.91
CA ASP A 233 -22.73 33.34 19.50
C ASP A 233 -23.67 32.88 20.63
#